data_AF-E9EBZ1-F1
#
_entry.id   AF-E9EBZ1-F1
#
_cell.length_a   1.000
_cell.length_b   1.000
_cell.length_c   1.000
_cell.angle_alpha   90.00
_cell.angle_beta   90.00
_cell.angle_gamma   90.00
#
_symmetry.space_group_name_H-M   'P 1'
#
loop_
_entity.id
_entity.type
_entity.pdbx_description
1 polymer ?
#
loop_
_entity_poly.entity_id
_entity_poly.type
_entity_poly.pdbx_seq_one_letter_code
_entity_poly.pdbx_strand_id
1 'polypeptide(L)'
;MSLVSSNPASLTKQTISSAVEQYKASPSTHAQAALDALTKLRGVGPATASLLLNVHDPENIVFFSDEAYYWLCRGGSRDTPIKYTPKEYAQLRQRAGELARRLGVGMVDVEKVAYVIIKGRRREEQKEKGTGPGRGDKRAAAAGEDKKKAVGKAAAETNESAHKRRTTEGVDETGLRRSKRHRA
;
A
#
# COMPACT_ATOMS: atom_id res chain seq x y z
N MET A 1 -3.97 8.17 9.12
CA MET A 1 -3.10 8.27 7.93
C MET A 1 -2.01 9.30 8.21
N SER A 2 -0.88 8.97 8.85
CA SER A 2 0.08 10.04 9.24
C SER A 2 1.58 9.71 9.21
N LEU A 3 2.02 8.50 8.85
CA LEU A 3 3.46 8.21 8.79
C LEU A 3 4.11 8.84 7.55
N VAL A 4 3.50 8.66 6.37
CA VAL A 4 4.05 9.20 5.12
C VAL A 4 4.04 10.73 5.11
N SER A 5 2.97 11.36 5.60
CA SER A 5 2.84 12.82 5.69
C SER A 5 3.78 13.47 6.71
N SER A 6 4.43 12.69 7.57
CA SER A 6 5.39 13.20 8.56
C SER A 6 6.81 13.36 8.01
N ASN A 7 7.07 12.92 6.78
CA ASN A 7 8.36 13.15 6.13
C ASN A 7 8.45 14.62 5.67
N PRO A 8 9.56 15.34 5.96
CA PRO A 8 9.78 16.67 5.41
C PRO A 8 9.72 16.67 3.87
N ALA A 9 9.14 17.71 3.28
CA ALA A 9 8.98 17.81 1.83
C ALA A 9 10.34 17.80 1.09
N SER A 10 11.35 18.49 1.64
CA SER A 10 12.71 18.51 1.10
C SER A 10 13.36 17.12 1.12
N LEU A 11 13.29 16.41 2.26
CA LEU A 11 13.80 15.05 2.40
C LEU A 11 13.12 14.09 1.43
N THR A 12 11.78 14.19 1.31
CA THR A 12 10.99 13.33 0.42
C THR A 12 11.40 13.55 -1.03
N LYS A 13 11.45 14.81 -1.47
CA LYS A 13 11.87 15.17 -2.83
C LYS A 13 13.29 14.70 -3.13
N GLN A 14 14.24 14.97 -2.23
CA GLN A 14 15.63 14.59 -2.40
C GLN A 14 15.80 13.06 -2.46
N THR A 15 15.18 12.34 -1.53
CA THR A 15 15.28 10.87 -1.45
C THR A 15 14.72 10.22 -2.71
N ILE A 16 13.53 10.63 -3.15
CA ILE A 16 12.90 10.05 -4.35
C ILE A 16 13.71 10.38 -5.60
N SER A 17 14.12 11.64 -5.78
CA SER A 17 14.89 12.05 -6.97
C SER A 17 16.21 11.30 -7.05
N SER A 18 16.95 11.23 -5.94
CA SER A 18 18.23 10.52 -5.88
C SER A 18 18.08 9.01 -6.12
N ALA A 19 17.05 8.38 -5.55
CA ALA A 19 16.79 6.95 -5.77
C ALA A 19 16.47 6.65 -7.25
N VAL A 20 15.67 7.51 -7.89
CA VAL A 20 15.29 7.36 -9.30
C VAL A 20 16.48 7.63 -10.22
N GLU A 21 17.30 8.64 -9.95
CA GLU A 21 18.54 8.92 -10.69
C GLU A 21 19.52 7.76 -10.58
N GLN A 22 19.74 7.25 -9.36
CA GLN A 22 20.59 6.09 -9.12
C GLN A 22 20.10 4.85 -9.88
N TYR A 23 18.79 4.61 -9.88
CA TYR A 23 18.18 3.54 -10.65
C TYR A 23 18.43 3.71 -12.16
N LYS A 24 18.15 4.90 -12.70
CA LYS A 24 18.30 5.19 -14.14
C LYS A 24 19.73 5.06 -14.63
N ALA A 25 20.73 5.30 -13.78
CA ALA A 25 22.13 5.12 -14.14
C ALA A 25 22.47 3.67 -14.51
N SER A 26 21.86 2.69 -13.83
CA SER A 26 21.99 1.27 -14.19
C SER A 26 20.81 0.46 -13.62
N PRO A 27 19.71 0.32 -14.39
CA PRO A 27 18.47 -0.29 -13.91
C PRO A 27 18.62 -1.71 -13.37
N SER A 28 19.45 -2.53 -14.03
CA SER A 28 19.65 -3.94 -13.68
C SER A 28 20.40 -4.14 -12.36
N THR A 29 21.32 -3.24 -12.01
CA THR A 29 22.16 -3.36 -10.81
C THR A 29 21.67 -2.49 -9.65
N HIS A 30 21.01 -1.35 -9.93
CA HIS A 30 20.63 -0.38 -8.91
C HIS A 30 19.18 -0.44 -8.45
N ALA A 31 18.35 -1.33 -9.01
CA ALA A 31 16.96 -1.50 -8.57
C ALA A 31 16.84 -1.72 -7.05
N GLN A 32 17.64 -2.63 -6.47
CA GLN A 32 17.59 -2.91 -5.04
C GLN A 32 18.05 -1.70 -4.20
N ALA A 33 19.14 -1.04 -4.60
CA ALA A 33 19.66 0.12 -3.89
C ALA A 33 18.66 1.29 -3.89
N ALA A 34 17.98 1.54 -5.02
CA ALA A 34 16.94 2.55 -5.12
C ALA A 34 15.76 2.24 -4.18
N LEU A 35 15.33 0.97 -4.09
CA LEU A 35 14.28 0.55 -3.17
C LEU A 35 14.70 0.71 -1.71
N ASP A 36 15.92 0.31 -1.36
CA ASP A 36 16.45 0.46 -0.02
C ASP A 36 16.51 1.94 0.38
N ALA A 37 16.86 2.84 -0.55
CA ALA A 37 16.80 4.28 -0.34
C ALA A 37 15.36 4.78 -0.10
N LEU A 38 14.39 4.35 -0.91
CA LEU A 38 12.98 4.73 -0.77
C LEU A 38 12.38 4.25 0.56
N THR A 39 12.74 3.05 1.04
CA THR A 39 12.22 2.50 2.31
C THR A 39 12.71 3.23 3.56
N LYS A 40 13.66 4.17 3.44
CA LYS A 40 14.08 5.06 4.53
C LYS A 40 13.01 6.11 4.87
N LEU A 41 12.09 6.41 3.94
CA LEU A 41 10.98 7.31 4.20
C LEU A 41 9.98 6.66 5.18
N ARG A 42 9.52 7.43 6.17
CA ARG A 42 8.57 6.93 7.17
C ARG A 42 7.28 6.48 6.50
N GLY A 43 6.82 5.28 6.81
CA GLY A 43 5.60 4.71 6.23
C GLY A 43 5.74 4.21 4.79
N VAL A 44 6.97 4.19 4.23
CA VAL A 44 7.25 3.62 2.92
C VAL A 44 7.90 2.26 3.12
N GLY A 45 7.12 1.19 2.94
CA GLY A 45 7.62 -0.19 2.91
C GLY A 45 7.96 -0.67 1.49
N PRO A 46 8.36 -1.94 1.31
CA PRO A 46 8.68 -2.49 0.00
C PRO A 46 7.54 -2.37 -1.03
N ALA A 47 6.28 -2.47 -0.60
CA ALA A 47 5.13 -2.27 -1.46
C ALA A 47 5.09 -0.85 -2.05
N THR A 48 5.09 0.18 -1.21
CA THR A 48 5.06 1.56 -1.66
C THR A 48 6.34 1.95 -2.40
N ALA A 49 7.50 1.47 -1.98
CA ALA A 49 8.78 1.74 -2.65
C ALA A 49 8.80 1.14 -4.07
N SER A 50 8.34 -0.10 -4.25
CA SER A 50 8.23 -0.72 -5.57
C SER A 50 7.24 -0.01 -6.48
N LEU A 51 6.12 0.48 -5.94
CA LEU A 51 5.16 1.29 -6.70
C LEU A 51 5.79 2.60 -7.19
N LEU A 52 6.49 3.33 -6.32
CA LEU A 52 7.17 4.57 -6.71
C LEU A 52 8.15 4.34 -7.86
N LEU A 53 8.92 3.25 -7.80
CA LEU A 53 9.88 2.93 -8.86
C LEU A 53 9.20 2.42 -10.15
N ASN A 54 8.14 1.62 -10.03
CA ASN A 54 7.32 1.13 -11.16
C ASN A 54 6.65 2.27 -11.94
N VAL A 55 6.19 3.34 -11.28
CA VAL A 55 5.65 4.52 -11.97
C VAL A 55 6.71 5.18 -12.87
N HIS A 56 8.00 5.07 -12.53
CA HIS A 56 9.10 5.62 -13.33
C HIS A 56 9.61 4.66 -14.41
N ASP A 57 9.51 3.35 -14.20
CA ASP A 57 9.86 2.31 -15.18
C ASP A 57 8.87 1.14 -15.13
N PRO A 58 7.69 1.30 -15.76
CA PRO A 58 6.62 0.30 -15.77
C PRO A 58 6.97 -0.95 -16.60
N GLU A 59 7.98 -0.86 -17.46
CA GLU A 59 8.38 -1.95 -18.32
C GLU A 59 9.28 -2.95 -17.58
N ASN A 60 10.13 -2.47 -16.67
CA ASN A 60 11.16 -3.29 -16.03
C ASN A 60 10.95 -3.55 -14.53
N ILE A 61 10.19 -2.73 -13.81
CA ILE A 61 9.95 -2.88 -12.37
C ILE A 61 8.55 -3.39 -12.11
N VAL A 62 8.43 -4.49 -11.37
CA VAL A 62 7.12 -5.00 -10.93
C VAL A 62 6.68 -4.33 -9.63
N PHE A 63 5.44 -3.85 -9.57
CA PHE A 63 4.80 -3.42 -8.35
C PHE A 63 4.51 -4.62 -7.44
N PHE A 64 4.90 -4.52 -6.16
CA PHE A 64 4.59 -5.53 -5.14
C PHE A 64 3.13 -5.46 -4.67
N SER A 65 2.21 -5.76 -5.59
CA SER A 65 0.80 -5.99 -5.30
C SER A 65 0.54 -7.38 -4.74
N ASP A 66 -0.53 -7.50 -3.97
CA ASP A 66 -0.98 -8.78 -3.43
C ASP A 66 -1.30 -9.76 -4.55
N GLU A 67 -1.98 -9.28 -5.59
CA GLU A 67 -2.39 -10.09 -6.73
C GLU A 67 -1.18 -10.67 -7.47
N ALA A 68 -0.15 -9.84 -7.75
CA ALA A 68 1.08 -10.31 -8.40
C ALA A 68 1.80 -11.37 -7.55
N TYR A 69 1.93 -11.13 -6.24
CA TYR A 69 2.62 -12.07 -5.36
C TYR A 69 1.85 -13.37 -5.15
N TYR A 70 0.53 -13.32 -4.96
CA TYR A 70 -0.28 -14.53 -4.83
C TYR A 70 -0.21 -15.35 -6.10
N TRP A 71 -0.34 -14.73 -7.27
CA TRP A 71 -0.30 -15.45 -8.54
C TRP A 71 1.07 -16.09 -8.79
N LEU A 72 2.14 -15.29 -8.78
CA LEU A 72 3.46 -15.71 -9.25
C LEU A 72 4.27 -16.49 -8.21
N CYS A 73 4.07 -16.19 -6.92
CA CYS A 73 4.86 -16.79 -5.84
C CYS A 73 4.09 -17.82 -5.01
N ARG A 74 2.75 -17.80 -5.04
CA ARG A 74 1.89 -18.69 -4.24
C ARG A 74 0.93 -19.55 -5.08
N GLY A 75 1.08 -19.58 -6.41
CA GLY A 75 0.22 -20.39 -7.30
C GLY A 75 -1.25 -19.96 -7.29
N GLY A 76 -1.54 -18.74 -6.83
CA GLY A 76 -2.87 -18.21 -6.63
C GLY A 76 -3.51 -18.54 -5.27
N SER A 77 -2.84 -19.31 -4.39
CA SER A 77 -3.31 -19.52 -3.01
C SER A 77 -3.18 -18.23 -2.20
N ARG A 78 -4.19 -17.97 -1.36
CA ARG A 78 -4.29 -16.81 -0.47
C ARG A 78 -4.33 -17.20 1.01
N ASP A 79 -4.01 -18.45 1.31
CA ASP A 79 -4.18 -19.03 2.65
C ASP A 79 -3.20 -18.40 3.65
N THR A 80 -2.05 -17.92 3.17
CA THR A 80 -1.04 -17.24 3.98
C THR A 80 -1.03 -15.73 3.71
N PRO A 81 -1.06 -14.87 4.74
CA PRO A 81 -0.95 -13.43 4.56
C PRO A 81 0.45 -13.02 4.08
N ILE A 82 0.50 -11.97 3.27
CA ILE A 82 1.74 -11.37 2.76
C ILE A 82 2.37 -10.53 3.86
N LYS A 83 3.69 -10.64 4.05
CA LYS A 83 4.42 -9.90 5.08
C LYS A 83 5.08 -8.63 4.55
N TYR A 84 5.12 -8.46 3.22
CA TYR A 84 5.75 -7.35 2.52
C TYR A 84 7.22 -7.16 2.88
N THR A 85 7.96 -8.27 2.98
CA THR A 85 9.40 -8.21 3.30
C THR A 85 10.24 -8.01 2.03
N PRO A 86 11.47 -7.48 2.13
CA PRO A 86 12.39 -7.39 0.99
C PRO A 86 12.64 -8.75 0.31
N LYS A 87 12.64 -9.85 1.07
CA LYS A 87 12.81 -11.21 0.53
C LYS A 87 11.64 -11.63 -0.35
N GLU A 88 10.41 -11.37 0.09
CA GLU A 88 9.21 -11.65 -0.70
C GLU A 88 9.19 -10.82 -1.99
N TYR A 89 9.61 -9.56 -1.91
CA TYR A 89 9.73 -8.73 -3.10
C TYR A 89 10.81 -9.22 -4.07
N ALA A 90 11.97 -9.63 -3.57
CA ALA A 90 13.03 -10.20 -4.41
C ALA A 90 12.56 -11.45 -5.15
N GLN A 91 11.80 -12.32 -4.46
CA GLN A 91 11.16 -13.48 -5.07
C GLN A 91 10.17 -13.06 -6.17
N LEU A 92 9.32 -12.04 -5.91
CA LEU A 92 8.39 -11.52 -6.90
C LEU A 92 9.10 -10.99 -8.15
N ARG A 93 10.12 -10.14 -7.98
CA ARG A 93 10.91 -9.61 -9.10
C ARG A 93 11.50 -10.71 -9.96
N GLN A 94 12.03 -11.76 -9.32
CA GLN A 94 12.59 -12.90 -10.06
C GLN A 94 11.51 -13.58 -10.90
N ARG A 95 10.38 -13.97 -10.29
CA ARG A 95 9.30 -14.70 -10.98
C ARG A 95 8.64 -13.86 -12.06
N ALA A 96 8.41 -12.57 -11.80
CA ALA A 96 7.87 -11.64 -12.79
C ALA A 96 8.85 -11.45 -13.96
N GLY A 97 10.15 -11.27 -13.68
CA GLY A 97 11.21 -11.18 -14.68
C GLY A 97 11.32 -12.41 -15.58
N GLU A 98 11.23 -13.60 -14.99
CA GLU A 98 11.21 -14.86 -15.74
C GLU A 98 9.99 -14.94 -16.67
N LEU A 99 8.80 -14.57 -16.17
CA LEU A 99 7.57 -14.58 -16.95
C LEU A 99 7.60 -13.56 -18.09
N ALA A 100 7.98 -12.31 -17.79
CA ALA A 100 8.07 -11.21 -18.73
C ALA A 100 9.00 -11.55 -19.89
N ARG A 101 10.21 -12.07 -19.60
CA ARG A 101 11.16 -12.51 -20.63
C ARG A 101 10.62 -13.66 -21.48
N ARG A 102 9.95 -14.62 -20.86
CA ARG A 102 9.38 -15.79 -21.57
C ARG A 102 8.27 -15.39 -22.54
N LEU A 103 7.48 -14.38 -22.18
CA LEU A 103 6.33 -13.94 -22.98
C LEU A 103 6.60 -12.71 -23.85
N GLY A 104 7.74 -12.03 -23.66
CA GLY A 104 8.08 -10.80 -24.38
C GLY A 104 7.18 -9.62 -24.01
N VAL A 105 6.81 -9.48 -22.72
CA VAL A 105 5.89 -8.42 -22.23
C VAL A 105 6.54 -7.61 -21.10
N GLY A 106 6.04 -6.39 -20.87
CA GLY A 106 6.46 -5.53 -19.76
C GLY A 106 5.84 -5.91 -18.41
N MET A 107 6.38 -5.36 -17.32
CA MET A 107 5.90 -5.65 -15.96
C MET A 107 4.45 -5.21 -15.73
N VAL A 108 4.04 -4.08 -16.30
CA VAL A 108 2.65 -3.61 -16.19
C VAL A 108 1.63 -4.62 -16.76
N ASP A 109 1.97 -5.34 -17.82
CA ASP A 109 1.06 -6.35 -18.36
C ASP A 109 1.00 -7.59 -17.46
N VAL A 110 2.15 -7.98 -16.87
CA VAL A 110 2.19 -9.02 -15.83
C VAL A 110 1.28 -8.64 -14.65
N GLU A 111 1.32 -7.39 -14.20
CA GLU A 111 0.49 -6.88 -13.09
C GLU A 111 -1.01 -6.89 -13.42
N LYS A 112 -1.39 -6.42 -14.62
CA LYS A 112 -2.78 -6.43 -15.08
C LYS A 112 -3.34 -7.86 -15.11
N VAL A 113 -2.56 -8.81 -15.65
CA VAL A 113 -2.97 -10.22 -15.71
C VAL A 113 -3.10 -10.80 -14.31
N ALA A 114 -2.15 -10.51 -13.42
CA ALA A 114 -2.23 -10.93 -12.02
C ALA A 114 -3.53 -10.48 -11.36
N TYR A 115 -3.88 -9.19 -11.56
CA TYR A 115 -5.12 -8.62 -11.04
C TYR A 115 -6.35 -9.36 -11.55
N VAL A 116 -6.45 -9.58 -12.86
CA VAL A 116 -7.60 -10.26 -13.48
C VAL A 116 -7.72 -11.70 -12.97
N ILE A 117 -6.63 -12.46 -12.89
CA ILE A 117 -6.65 -13.86 -12.43
C ILE A 117 -7.09 -13.95 -10.97
N ILE A 118 -6.49 -13.17 -10.07
CA ILE A 118 -6.75 -13.28 -8.63
C ILE A 118 -8.14 -12.72 -8.28
N LYS A 119 -8.58 -11.63 -8.91
CA LYS A 119 -9.93 -11.09 -8.66
C LYS A 119 -11.01 -11.90 -9.38
N GLY A 120 -10.71 -12.47 -10.55
CA GLY A 120 -11.60 -13.35 -11.30
C GLY A 120 -11.98 -14.58 -10.49
N ARG A 121 -10.98 -15.33 -9.99
CA ARG A 121 -11.18 -16.48 -9.10
C ARG A 121 -12.03 -16.15 -7.87
N ARG A 122 -11.76 -15.01 -7.21
CA ARG A 122 -12.56 -14.55 -6.07
C ARG A 122 -14.04 -14.38 -6.43
N ARG A 123 -14.36 -13.85 -7.61
CA ARG A 123 -15.75 -13.66 -8.05
C ARG A 123 -16.43 -15.00 -8.30
N GLU A 124 -15.71 -15.99 -8.83
CA GLU A 124 -16.21 -17.35 -9.05
C GLU A 124 -16.46 -18.06 -7.72
N GLU A 125 -15.48 -18.06 -6.80
CA GLU A 125 -15.63 -18.62 -5.45
C GLU A 125 -16.80 -18.00 -4.66
N GLN A 126 -17.03 -16.69 -4.82
CA GLN A 126 -18.16 -16.00 -4.19
C GLN A 126 -19.51 -16.38 -4.82
N LYS A 127 -19.55 -16.66 -6.13
CA LYS A 127 -20.76 -17.15 -6.80
C LYS A 127 -21.09 -18.58 -6.38
N GLU A 128 -20.09 -19.46 -6.30
CA GLU A 128 -20.27 -20.86 -5.86
C GLU A 128 -20.74 -20.96 -4.40
N LYS A 129 -20.24 -20.08 -3.52
CA LYS A 129 -20.72 -19.98 -2.13
C LYS A 129 -22.08 -19.27 -2.00
N GLY A 130 -22.53 -18.57 -3.04
CA GLY A 130 -23.80 -17.85 -3.09
C GLY A 130 -25.00 -18.67 -3.56
N THR A 131 -24.79 -19.90 -4.08
CA THR A 131 -25.85 -20.81 -4.56
C THR A 131 -26.29 -21.85 -3.52
N GLY A 132 -26.28 -21.49 -2.22
CA GLY A 132 -27.01 -22.25 -1.20
C GLY A 132 -28.53 -22.16 -1.39
N PRO A 133 -29.34 -23.13 -0.94
CA PRO A 133 -30.73 -23.24 -1.33
C PRO A 133 -31.57 -22.10 -0.73
N GLY A 134 -32.19 -21.32 -1.61
CA GLY A 134 -33.49 -20.69 -1.40
C GLY A 134 -33.58 -19.59 -0.34
N ARG A 135 -33.53 -18.33 -0.79
CA ARG A 135 -34.58 -17.39 -0.37
C ARG A 135 -35.12 -16.70 -1.60
N GLY A 136 -36.38 -17.04 -1.89
CA GLY A 136 -37.07 -16.78 -3.13
C GLY A 136 -37.03 -15.32 -3.57
N ASP A 137 -37.00 -15.22 -4.88
CA ASP A 137 -37.30 -14.03 -5.68
C ASP A 137 -38.54 -13.32 -5.13
N LYS A 138 -38.38 -12.06 -4.72
CA LYS A 138 -39.47 -11.08 -4.68
C LYS A 138 -38.98 -9.81 -5.34
N ARG A 139 -38.92 -9.84 -6.67
CA ARG A 139 -39.27 -8.67 -7.47
C ARG A 139 -40.72 -8.29 -7.15
N ALA A 140 -40.90 -7.23 -6.38
CA ALA A 140 -42.12 -6.45 -6.38
C ALA A 140 -41.73 -5.00 -6.70
N ALA A 141 -42.16 -4.57 -7.88
CA ALA A 141 -42.17 -3.20 -8.31
C ALA A 141 -43.08 -2.37 -7.39
N ALA A 142 -42.65 -1.17 -7.03
CA ALA A 142 -43.55 -0.08 -6.68
C ALA A 142 -42.94 1.23 -7.18
N ALA A 143 -43.68 1.85 -8.09
CA ALA A 143 -43.40 3.13 -8.68
C ALA A 143 -43.78 4.28 -7.73
N GLY A 144 -43.09 5.41 -7.87
CA GLY A 144 -43.58 6.78 -7.66
C GLY A 144 -43.91 7.22 -6.23
N GLU A 145 -43.17 8.20 -5.71
CA GLU A 145 -43.62 9.61 -5.77
C GLU A 145 -42.54 10.58 -5.26
N ASP A 146 -42.40 11.65 -6.03
CA ASP A 146 -41.55 12.82 -5.85
C ASP A 146 -42.15 13.77 -4.80
N LYS A 147 -41.36 14.32 -3.87
CA LYS A 147 -41.65 15.62 -3.21
C LYS A 147 -40.43 16.27 -2.56
N LYS A 148 -39.82 17.17 -3.35
CA LYS A 148 -39.34 18.53 -3.05
C LYS A 148 -38.47 18.82 -1.81
N LYS A 149 -37.25 19.27 -2.14
CA LYS A 149 -36.37 20.29 -1.51
C LYS A 149 -37.00 21.22 -0.45
N ALA A 150 -36.22 21.46 0.61
CA ALA A 150 -36.05 22.80 1.19
C ALA A 150 -34.58 23.00 1.61
N VAL A 151 -34.02 24.16 1.21
CA VAL A 151 -32.71 24.71 1.53
C VAL A 151 -32.93 25.87 2.50
N GLY A 152 -32.04 26.04 3.49
CA GLY A 152 -31.92 27.24 4.33
C GLY A 152 -31.25 26.90 5.66
N LYS A 153 -29.92 27.06 5.87
CA LYS A 153 -29.09 28.27 6.06
C LYS A 153 -29.01 28.74 7.54
N ALA A 154 -27.79 28.61 8.08
CA ALA A 154 -27.07 29.43 9.07
C ALA A 154 -27.55 29.56 10.54
N ALA A 155 -26.64 29.21 11.47
CA ALA A 155 -26.09 30.01 12.59
C ALA A 155 -25.18 29.05 13.41
N ALA A 156 -23.85 29.20 13.48
CA ALA A 156 -23.06 30.19 14.21
C ALA A 156 -23.28 30.15 15.74
N GLU A 157 -22.25 29.71 16.48
CA GLU A 157 -21.79 30.17 17.81
C GLU A 157 -20.77 29.14 18.35
N THR A 158 -19.45 29.34 18.21
CA THR A 158 -18.52 30.04 19.12
C THR A 158 -18.78 29.79 20.61
N ASN A 159 -17.86 29.07 21.26
CA ASN A 159 -17.44 29.40 22.62
C ASN A 159 -15.97 29.02 22.84
N GLU A 160 -15.13 30.05 22.94
CA GLU A 160 -13.83 30.00 23.60
C GLU A 160 -14.02 29.75 25.10
N SER A 161 -13.07 29.08 25.76
CA SER A 161 -12.38 29.69 26.91
C SER A 161 -11.25 28.82 27.49
N ALA A 162 -10.12 29.52 27.68
CA ALA A 162 -9.12 29.42 28.75
C ALA A 162 -8.26 28.14 28.90
N HIS A 163 -6.98 28.13 28.52
CA HIS A 163 -5.80 28.78 29.15
C HIS A 163 -5.22 28.02 30.36
N LYS A 164 -4.05 27.35 30.18
CA LYS A 164 -2.90 27.52 31.10
C LYS A 164 -1.59 27.01 30.48
N ARG A 165 -0.67 27.94 30.20
CA ARG A 165 0.75 27.71 29.95
C ARG A 165 1.45 27.28 31.25
N ARG A 166 2.47 26.43 31.16
CA ARG A 166 3.71 26.59 31.94
C ARG A 166 4.89 25.92 31.24
N THR A 167 5.78 26.75 30.75
CA THR A 167 7.18 26.48 30.42
C THR A 167 8.00 26.46 31.69
N THR A 168 8.98 25.56 31.81
CA THR A 168 10.31 25.83 32.39
C THR A 168 11.32 24.81 31.87
N GLU A 169 12.44 25.33 31.39
CA GLU A 169 13.67 24.64 30.99
C GLU A 169 14.37 23.98 32.19
N GLY A 170 15.26 23.02 31.91
CA GLY A 170 16.15 22.41 32.89
C GLY A 170 17.02 21.33 32.26
N VAL A 171 18.22 21.73 31.84
CA VAL A 171 19.37 20.88 31.47
C VAL A 171 19.84 20.14 32.73
N ASP A 172 20.06 18.82 32.66
CA ASP A 172 21.29 18.21 33.19
C ASP A 172 21.49 16.75 32.76
N GLU A 173 22.76 16.37 32.67
CA GLU A 173 23.29 15.10 32.20
C GLU A 173 23.20 13.93 33.21
N THR A 174 23.44 12.72 32.68
CA THR A 174 23.89 11.50 33.37
C THR A 174 22.89 10.75 34.26
N GLY A 175 22.71 9.45 33.97
CA GLY A 175 21.98 8.55 34.86
C GLY A 175 21.67 7.18 34.27
N LEU A 176 22.56 6.22 34.51
CA LEU A 176 22.47 4.83 34.08
C LEU A 176 21.18 4.10 34.54
N ARG A 177 20.71 3.21 33.66
CA ARG A 177 20.17 1.85 33.92
C ARG A 177 19.02 1.71 34.94
N ARG A 178 17.86 1.23 34.45
CA ARG A 178 17.17 0.09 35.08
C ARG A 178 16.31 -0.73 34.11
N SER A 179 16.81 -1.93 33.83
CA SER A 179 16.11 -3.03 33.17
C SER A 179 14.92 -3.49 34.04
N LYS A 180 13.72 -3.58 33.46
CA LYS A 180 12.60 -4.35 34.03
C LYS A 180 12.59 -5.73 33.39
N ARG A 181 13.16 -6.73 34.09
CA ARG A 181 12.87 -8.15 33.83
C ARG A 181 11.54 -8.48 34.50
N HIS A 182 10.59 -8.99 33.72
CA HIS A 182 9.43 -9.70 34.24
C HIS A 182 9.93 -10.97 34.95
N ARG A 183 9.51 -11.13 36.21
CA ARG A 183 9.71 -12.32 37.03
C ARG A 183 8.66 -13.35 36.61
N ALA A 184 9.10 -14.59 36.39
CA ALA A 184 8.27 -15.78 36.51
C ALA A 184 8.11 -16.13 38.00
#